data_AF-A0A2N2ZMR3-F1
#
_entry.id   AF-A0A2N2ZMR3-F1
#
_cell.length_a   1.000
_cell.length_b   1.000
_cell.length_c   1.000
_cell.angle_alpha   90.00
_cell.angle_beta   90.00
_cell.angle_gamma   90.00
#
_symmetry.space_group_name_H-M   'P 1'
#
loop_
_entity.id
_entity.type
_entity.pdbx_description
1 polymer ?
#
loop_
_entity_poly.entity_id
_entity_poly.type
_entity_poly.pdbx_seq_one_letter_code
_entity_poly.pdbx_strand_id
1 'polypeptide(L)'
;MNILHQNKFDTFKMIFRQIGGLQIILGYTMVVPLLVSLIYSEFYSSLGFLISGVISVIIGFSLYKGFKTSSEPLNRHALIIAAVGWLSIALMGSLPFIIIAYITPIEVVQQLIPAGADYISSILYFKNPIHAIFESMSGFTTTGLSMAVHEPSIGKGLLFYRSFTQLLGGAGFIVLTLALLGHSSGKVA
;
A
#
# COMPACT_ATOMS: atom_id res chain seq x y z
N MET A 1 26.86 -30.09 -1.26
CA MET A 1 25.40 -29.94 -1.43
C MET A 1 25.18 -28.81 -2.43
N ASN A 2 24.68 -29.10 -3.64
CA ASN A 2 24.70 -28.19 -4.80
C ASN A 2 23.76 -26.99 -4.62
N ILE A 3 24.30 -25.82 -4.26
CA ILE A 3 23.56 -24.54 -4.15
C ILE A 3 23.69 -23.69 -5.45
N LEU A 4 24.33 -24.21 -6.51
CA LEU A 4 24.86 -23.37 -7.59
C LEU A 4 24.08 -23.32 -8.90
N HIS A 5 22.84 -23.80 -8.98
CA HIS A 5 21.99 -23.49 -10.14
C HIS A 5 20.49 -23.48 -9.79
N GLN A 6 20.05 -22.42 -9.12
CA GLN A 6 18.62 -22.07 -9.24
C GLN A 6 18.36 -21.60 -10.67
N ASN A 7 17.39 -22.21 -11.33
CA ASN A 7 16.95 -21.76 -12.64
C ASN A 7 16.28 -20.39 -12.49
N LYS A 8 16.49 -19.47 -13.45
CA LYS A 8 15.91 -18.11 -13.42
C LYS A 8 14.39 -18.15 -13.20
N PHE A 9 13.73 -19.17 -13.74
CA PHE A 9 12.30 -19.38 -13.60
C PHE A 9 11.87 -19.60 -12.14
N ASP A 10 12.65 -20.34 -11.35
CA ASP A 10 12.34 -20.59 -9.94
C ASP A 10 12.58 -19.34 -9.09
N THR A 11 13.58 -18.52 -9.44
CA THR A 11 13.77 -17.19 -8.85
C THR A 11 12.55 -16.29 -9.08
N PHE A 12 12.02 -16.24 -10.31
CA PHE A 12 10.82 -15.46 -10.61
C PHE A 12 9.61 -15.93 -9.78
N LYS A 13 9.34 -17.24 -9.74
CA LYS A 13 8.25 -17.81 -8.92
C LYS A 13 8.38 -17.41 -7.45
N MET A 14 9.59 -17.48 -6.91
CA MET A 14 9.86 -17.09 -5.54
C MET A 14 9.55 -15.60 -5.29
N ILE A 15 10.00 -14.70 -6.18
CA ILE A 15 9.73 -13.26 -6.07
C ILE A 15 8.21 -12.99 -6.11
N PHE A 16 7.49 -13.56 -7.08
CA PHE A 16 6.04 -13.38 -7.20
C PHE A 16 5.29 -13.90 -5.98
N ARG A 17 5.71 -15.04 -5.41
CA ARG A 17 5.12 -15.57 -4.18
C ARG A 17 5.28 -14.59 -3.01
N GLN A 18 6.46 -14.00 -2.84
CA GLN A 18 6.73 -13.05 -1.77
C GLN A 18 5.94 -11.75 -1.94
N ILE A 19 5.86 -11.23 -3.17
CA ILE A 19 5.00 -10.08 -3.50
C ILE A 19 3.53 -10.40 -3.19
N GLY A 20 3.07 -11.62 -3.51
CA GLY A 20 1.72 -12.07 -3.17
C GLY A 20 1.43 -12.01 -1.67
N GLY A 21 2.38 -12.44 -0.84
CA GLY A 21 2.27 -12.32 0.63
C GLY A 21 2.15 -10.87 1.09
N LEU A 22 2.96 -9.96 0.53
CA LEU A 22 2.89 -8.52 0.84
C LEU A 22 1.53 -7.92 0.47
N GLN A 23 0.95 -8.33 -0.66
CA GLN A 23 -0.36 -7.85 -1.10
C GLN A 23 -1.52 -8.34 -0.22
N ILE A 24 -1.43 -9.57 0.29
CA ILE A 24 -2.40 -10.08 1.28
C ILE A 24 -2.34 -9.23 2.56
N ILE A 25 -1.13 -8.95 3.05
CA ILE A 25 -0.93 -8.11 4.25
C ILE A 25 -1.52 -6.72 4.02
N LEU A 26 -1.20 -6.07 2.89
CA LEU A 26 -1.77 -4.77 2.53
C LEU A 26 -3.31 -4.80 2.51
N GLY A 27 -3.92 -5.84 1.96
CA GLY A 27 -5.37 -5.97 1.94
C GLY A 27 -5.99 -6.04 3.35
N TYR A 28 -5.33 -6.74 4.29
CA TYR A 28 -5.76 -6.76 5.69
C TYR A 28 -5.52 -5.44 6.42
N THR A 29 -4.44 -4.70 6.13
CA THR A 29 -4.22 -3.41 6.79
C THR A 29 -5.28 -2.38 6.42
N MET A 30 -5.96 -2.52 5.27
CA MET A 30 -7.10 -1.67 4.89
C MET A 30 -8.34 -1.84 5.78
N VAL A 31 -8.41 -2.86 6.63
CA VAL A 31 -9.48 -2.99 7.64
C VAL A 31 -9.43 -1.83 8.64
N VAL A 32 -8.23 -1.34 9.01
CA VAL A 32 -8.08 -0.24 9.96
C VAL A 32 -8.71 1.07 9.46
N PRO A 33 -8.33 1.62 8.29
CA PRO A 33 -8.97 2.82 7.75
C PRO A 33 -10.44 2.61 7.37
N LEU A 34 -10.86 1.37 7.05
CA LEU A 34 -12.27 1.02 6.88
C LEU A 34 -13.04 1.25 8.19
N LEU A 35 -12.56 0.73 9.31
CA LEU A 35 -13.21 0.91 10.62
C LEU A 35 -13.24 2.39 11.03
N VAL A 36 -12.16 3.13 10.79
CA VAL A 36 -12.12 4.58 11.04
C VAL A 36 -13.16 5.32 10.20
N SER A 37 -13.31 4.94 8.93
CA SER A 37 -14.32 5.52 8.04
C SER A 37 -15.74 5.26 8.54
N LEU A 38 -16.01 4.07 9.09
CA LEU A 38 -17.31 3.74 9.70
C LEU A 38 -17.59 4.58 10.95
N ILE A 39 -16.58 4.82 11.80
CA ILE A 39 -16.72 5.68 12.99
C ILE A 39 -17.15 7.10 12.59
N TYR A 40 -16.61 7.62 11.48
CA TYR A 40 -16.99 8.93 10.95
C TYR A 40 -18.24 8.92 10.07
N SER A 41 -18.94 7.79 9.95
CA SER A 41 -20.11 7.62 9.07
C SER A 41 -19.82 7.91 7.59
N GLU A 42 -18.56 7.74 7.15
CA GLU A 42 -18.13 7.85 5.76
C GLU A 42 -18.27 6.48 5.06
N PHE A 43 -19.50 6.10 4.72
CA PHE A 43 -19.78 4.81 4.08
C PHE A 43 -19.12 4.65 2.71
N TYR A 44 -18.98 5.74 1.95
CA TYR A 44 -18.27 5.76 0.67
C TYR A 44 -16.79 5.41 0.87
N SER A 45 -16.10 6.05 1.83
CA SER A 45 -14.70 5.73 2.19
C SER A 45 -14.58 4.28 2.64
N SER A 46 -15.51 3.82 3.49
CA SER A 46 -15.53 2.45 4.02
C SER A 46 -15.64 1.41 2.90
N LEU A 47 -16.54 1.61 1.94
CA LEU A 47 -16.68 0.75 0.76
C LEU A 47 -15.44 0.79 -0.12
N GLY A 48 -14.82 1.96 -0.30
CA GLY A 48 -13.59 2.09 -1.08
C GLY A 48 -12.41 1.31 -0.48
N PHE A 49 -12.26 1.33 0.85
CA PHE A 49 -11.26 0.51 1.55
C PHE A 49 -11.59 -0.98 1.48
N LEU A 50 -12.87 -1.36 1.60
CA LEU A 50 -13.29 -2.75 1.47
C LEU A 50 -12.99 -3.32 0.09
N ILE A 51 -13.37 -2.61 -0.97
CA ILE A 51 -13.16 -3.05 -2.35
C ILE A 51 -11.66 -3.14 -2.64
N SER A 52 -10.89 -2.12 -2.27
CA SER A 52 -9.43 -2.12 -2.43
C SER A 52 -8.77 -3.28 -1.69
N GLY A 53 -9.17 -3.50 -0.43
CA GLY A 53 -8.64 -4.59 0.39
C GLY A 53 -8.94 -5.96 -0.20
N VAL A 54 -10.18 -6.18 -0.66
CA VAL A 54 -10.59 -7.43 -1.33
C VAL A 54 -9.79 -7.65 -2.62
N ILE A 55 -9.61 -6.62 -3.46
CA ILE A 55 -8.80 -6.71 -4.68
C ILE A 55 -7.35 -7.09 -4.32
N SER A 56 -6.74 -6.42 -3.35
CA SER A 56 -5.37 -6.71 -2.89
C SER A 56 -5.23 -8.15 -2.36
N VAL A 57 -6.19 -8.63 -1.55
CA VAL A 57 -6.17 -10.01 -1.05
C VAL A 57 -6.35 -11.02 -2.20
N ILE A 58 -7.26 -10.80 -3.14
CA ILE A 58 -7.49 -11.71 -4.27
C ILE A 58 -6.24 -11.81 -5.15
N ILE A 59 -5.64 -10.67 -5.51
CA ILE A 59 -4.41 -10.62 -6.31
C ILE A 59 -3.28 -11.29 -5.52
N GLY A 60 -3.12 -10.93 -4.25
CA GLY A 60 -2.08 -11.47 -3.39
C GLY A 60 -2.18 -12.98 -3.20
N PHE A 61 -3.37 -13.49 -2.94
CA PHE A 61 -3.64 -14.92 -2.79
C PHE A 61 -3.40 -15.69 -4.10
N SER A 62 -3.79 -15.11 -5.24
CA SER A 62 -3.55 -15.68 -6.56
C SER A 62 -2.04 -15.82 -6.85
N LEU A 63 -1.26 -14.79 -6.54
CA LEU A 63 0.20 -14.83 -6.66
C LEU A 63 0.84 -15.80 -5.65
N TYR A 64 0.41 -15.75 -4.39
CA TYR A 64 0.99 -16.58 -3.33
C TYR A 64 0.75 -18.09 -3.56
N LYS A 65 -0.46 -18.46 -3.99
CA LYS A 65 -0.84 -19.86 -4.22
C LYS A 65 -0.41 -20.37 -5.60
N GLY A 66 -0.39 -19.50 -6.61
CA GLY A 66 0.00 -19.86 -7.98
C GLY A 66 1.46 -20.29 -8.12
N PHE A 67 2.34 -19.80 -7.24
CA PHE A 67 3.77 -20.07 -7.31
C PHE A 67 4.27 -20.83 -6.08
N LYS A 68 4.40 -22.15 -6.20
CA LYS A 68 5.10 -22.97 -5.19
C LYS A 68 6.61 -22.84 -5.39
N THR A 69 7.34 -22.63 -4.29
CA THR A 69 8.80 -22.62 -4.27
C THR A 69 9.29 -23.51 -3.12
N SER A 70 10.37 -24.25 -3.36
CA SER A 70 11.09 -25.07 -2.37
C SER A 70 12.42 -24.43 -1.95
N SER A 71 12.76 -23.27 -2.53
CA SER A 71 14.00 -22.57 -2.27
C SER A 71 13.81 -21.35 -1.39
N GLU A 72 14.72 -21.20 -0.42
CA GLU A 72 14.87 -19.98 0.37
C GLU A 72 15.51 -18.86 -0.47
N PRO A 73 15.10 -17.60 -0.29
CA PRO A 73 15.69 -16.47 -0.98
C PRO A 73 17.13 -16.24 -0.53
N LEU A 74 18.06 -16.26 -1.49
CA LEU A 74 19.43 -15.78 -1.26
C LEU A 74 19.45 -14.26 -1.05
N ASN A 75 20.48 -13.74 -0.38
CA ASN A 75 20.66 -12.31 -0.07
C ASN A 75 20.51 -11.38 -1.31
N ARG A 76 20.92 -11.83 -2.51
CA ARG A 76 20.78 -11.06 -3.75
C ARG A 76 19.31 -10.91 -4.20
N HIS A 77 18.48 -11.91 -3.94
CA HIS A 77 17.06 -11.87 -4.28
C HIS A 77 16.26 -11.01 -3.30
N ALA A 78 16.71 -10.89 -2.04
CA ALA A 78 16.05 -10.08 -1.03
C ALA A 78 15.96 -8.60 -1.46
N LEU A 79 17.01 -8.05 -2.07
CA LEU A 79 17.00 -6.66 -2.59
C LEU A 79 15.96 -6.46 -3.70
N ILE A 80 15.82 -7.44 -4.60
CA ILE A 80 14.82 -7.39 -5.67
C ILE A 80 13.41 -7.47 -5.09
N ILE A 81 13.19 -8.38 -4.14
CA ILE A 81 11.91 -8.53 -3.44
C ILE A 81 11.54 -7.24 -2.71
N ALA A 82 12.50 -6.59 -2.05
CA ALA A 82 12.27 -5.30 -1.41
C ALA A 82 11.85 -4.23 -2.45
N ALA A 83 12.63 -4.02 -3.51
CA ALA A 83 12.35 -3.00 -4.52
C ALA A 83 11.00 -3.21 -5.21
N VAL A 84 10.73 -4.43 -5.69
CA VAL A 84 9.48 -4.75 -6.40
C VAL A 84 8.30 -4.83 -5.44
N GLY A 85 8.52 -5.33 -4.22
CA GLY A 85 7.51 -5.41 -3.17
C GLY A 85 7.00 -4.03 -2.76
N TRP A 86 7.90 -3.09 -2.48
CA TRP A 86 7.51 -1.71 -2.14
C TRP A 86 6.81 -0.99 -3.29
N LEU A 87 7.30 -1.15 -4.52
CA LEU A 87 6.61 -0.62 -5.70
C LEU A 87 5.20 -1.21 -5.84
N SER A 88 5.06 -2.52 -5.65
CA SER A 88 3.78 -3.22 -5.70
C SER A 88 2.81 -2.75 -4.62
N ILE A 89 3.30 -2.53 -3.39
CA ILE A 89 2.51 -1.96 -2.29
C ILE A 89 2.06 -0.54 -2.64
N ALA A 90 2.93 0.32 -3.14
CA ALA A 90 2.57 1.68 -3.53
C ALA A 90 1.51 1.70 -4.64
N LEU A 91 1.62 0.82 -5.65
CA LEU A 91 0.62 0.71 -6.71
C LEU A 91 -0.73 0.25 -6.17
N MET A 92 -0.79 -0.84 -5.40
CA MET A 92 -2.07 -1.36 -4.88
C MET A 92 -2.64 -0.48 -3.76
N GLY A 93 -1.78 0.16 -2.98
CA GLY A 93 -2.16 1.13 -1.95
C GLY A 93 -2.75 2.42 -2.51
N SER A 94 -2.64 2.66 -3.82
CA SER A 94 -3.31 3.77 -4.51
C SER A 94 -4.79 3.50 -4.80
N LEU A 95 -5.22 2.24 -4.81
CA LEU A 95 -6.61 1.84 -5.10
C LEU A 95 -7.65 2.56 -4.24
N PRO A 96 -7.52 2.68 -2.90
CA PRO A 96 -8.52 3.37 -2.11
C PRO A 96 -8.65 4.84 -2.50
N PHE A 97 -7.57 5.54 -2.84
CA PHE A 97 -7.65 6.93 -3.31
C PHE A 97 -8.48 7.05 -4.61
N ILE A 98 -8.23 6.15 -5.57
CA ILE A 98 -8.94 6.16 -6.86
C ILE A 98 -10.41 5.78 -6.63
N ILE A 99 -10.66 4.64 -6.01
CA ILE A 99 -12.03 4.11 -5.86
C ILE A 99 -12.88 5.10 -5.06
N ILE A 100 -12.37 5.61 -3.93
CA ILE A 100 -13.08 6.60 -3.11
C ILE A 100 -13.39 7.87 -3.93
N ALA A 101 -12.44 8.37 -4.73
CA ALA A 101 -12.68 9.54 -5.57
C ALA A 101 -13.77 9.35 -6.64
N TYR A 102 -14.00 8.13 -7.11
CA TYR A 102 -15.06 7.81 -8.07
C TYR A 102 -16.42 7.54 -7.42
N ILE A 103 -16.47 6.90 -6.25
CA ILE A 103 -17.73 6.52 -5.59
C ILE A 103 -18.30 7.62 -4.69
N THR A 104 -17.51 8.62 -4.31
CA THR A 104 -17.98 9.70 -3.43
C THR A 104 -19.08 10.52 -4.15
N PRO A 105 -20.30 10.62 -3.60
CA PRO A 105 -21.37 11.41 -4.19
C PRO A 105 -21.02 12.89 -4.25
N ILE A 106 -21.48 13.59 -5.29
CA ILE A 106 -21.14 15.01 -5.52
C ILE A 106 -21.63 15.91 -4.38
N GLU A 107 -22.73 15.53 -3.73
CA GLU A 107 -23.31 16.23 -2.58
C GLU A 107 -22.34 16.21 -1.39
N VAL A 108 -21.68 15.06 -1.16
CA VAL A 108 -20.68 14.91 -0.10
C VAL A 108 -19.40 15.67 -0.46
N VAL A 109 -18.96 15.63 -1.72
CA VAL A 109 -17.78 16.37 -2.18
C VAL A 109 -17.91 17.87 -1.92
N GLN A 110 -19.11 18.43 -2.11
CA GLN A 110 -19.39 19.85 -1.84
C GLN A 110 -19.36 20.16 -0.33
N GLN A 111 -19.83 19.23 0.51
CA GLN A 111 -19.80 19.40 1.97
C GLN A 111 -18.39 19.34 2.57
N LEU A 112 -17.42 18.75 1.87
CA LEU A 112 -16.02 18.72 2.28
C LEU A 112 -15.31 20.07 2.12
N ILE A 113 -15.93 21.02 1.42
CA ILE A 113 -15.39 22.36 1.20
C ILE A 113 -15.98 23.31 2.25
N PRO A 114 -15.16 24.04 3.02
CA PRO A 114 -15.63 25.04 3.98
C PRO A 114 -16.49 26.12 3.30
N ALA A 115 -17.50 26.63 4.01
CA ALA A 115 -18.37 27.68 3.50
C ALA A 115 -17.55 28.94 3.13
N GLY A 116 -17.68 29.41 1.89
CA GLY A 116 -16.98 30.59 1.37
C GLY A 116 -15.62 30.31 0.71
N ALA A 117 -15.21 29.05 0.59
CA ALA A 117 -14.01 28.69 -0.15
C ALA A 117 -14.29 28.52 -1.66
N ASP A 118 -13.40 29.06 -2.50
CA ASP A 118 -13.48 29.02 -3.97
C ASP A 118 -12.44 28.05 -4.55
N TYR A 119 -12.47 26.80 -4.10
CA TYR A 119 -11.58 25.75 -4.60
C TYR A 119 -12.30 24.42 -4.80
N ILE A 120 -11.68 23.55 -5.58
CA ILE A 120 -12.19 22.20 -5.86
C ILE A 120 -11.70 21.25 -4.77
N SER A 121 -12.59 20.39 -4.27
CA SER A 121 -12.26 19.38 -3.25
C SER A 121 -11.09 18.49 -3.70
N SER A 122 -10.14 18.28 -2.77
CA SER A 122 -8.92 17.51 -2.99
C SER A 122 -9.18 16.07 -3.41
N ILE A 123 -10.34 15.51 -3.02
CA ILE A 123 -10.73 14.15 -3.40
C ILE A 123 -10.79 13.95 -4.92
N LEU A 124 -11.13 15.01 -5.68
CA LEU A 124 -11.30 14.94 -7.13
C LEU A 124 -9.97 14.81 -7.87
N TYR A 125 -8.86 15.26 -7.28
CA TYR A 125 -7.53 15.12 -7.88
C TYR A 125 -7.13 13.64 -8.00
N PHE A 126 -7.63 12.77 -7.12
CA PHE A 126 -7.34 11.34 -7.14
C PHE A 126 -8.12 10.55 -8.21
N LYS A 127 -9.03 11.20 -8.95
CA LYS A 127 -9.58 10.61 -10.18
C LYS A 127 -8.48 10.41 -11.23
N ASN A 128 -7.41 11.20 -11.20
CA ASN A 128 -6.21 10.92 -12.00
C ASN A 128 -5.36 9.84 -11.29
N PRO A 129 -5.17 8.65 -11.90
CA PRO A 129 -4.41 7.57 -11.28
C PRO A 129 -2.96 7.95 -10.94
N ILE A 130 -2.34 8.85 -11.71
CA ILE A 130 -0.97 9.29 -11.46
C ILE A 130 -0.88 10.03 -10.12
N HIS A 131 -1.89 10.84 -9.79
CA HIS A 131 -1.93 11.56 -8.53
C HIS A 131 -2.12 10.59 -7.35
N ALA A 132 -2.99 9.59 -7.51
CA ALA A 132 -3.20 8.55 -6.50
C ALA A 132 -1.97 7.67 -6.28
N ILE A 133 -1.26 7.29 -7.34
CA ILE A 133 -0.01 6.53 -7.25
C ILE A 133 1.07 7.37 -6.57
N PHE A 134 1.18 8.66 -6.92
CA PHE A 134 2.12 9.56 -6.27
C PHE A 134 1.84 9.68 -4.78
N GLU A 135 0.57 9.89 -4.41
CA GLU A 135 0.13 10.02 -3.02
C GLU A 135 0.42 8.75 -2.20
N SER A 136 0.08 7.58 -2.76
CA SER A 136 0.36 6.29 -2.15
C SER A 136 1.86 6.05 -1.98
N MET A 137 2.65 6.30 -3.03
CA MET A 137 4.12 6.18 -2.98
C MET A 137 4.67 7.08 -1.87
N SER A 138 4.30 8.36 -1.89
CA SER A 138 4.75 9.35 -0.90
C SER A 138 4.40 8.94 0.54
N GLY A 139 3.22 8.38 0.76
CA GLY A 139 2.80 7.83 2.05
C GLY A 139 3.67 6.66 2.49
N PHE A 140 3.73 5.58 1.70
CA PHE A 140 4.48 4.36 2.07
C PHE A 140 5.99 4.56 2.14
N THR A 141 6.57 5.52 1.42
CA THR A 141 7.99 5.84 1.52
C THR A 141 8.29 6.92 2.54
N THR A 142 7.29 7.39 3.30
CA THR A 142 7.42 8.46 4.30
C THR A 142 7.99 9.76 3.75
N THR A 143 7.76 10.03 2.46
CA THR A 143 8.25 11.24 1.78
C THR A 143 7.47 12.49 2.22
N GLY A 144 6.16 12.35 2.43
CA GLY A 144 5.31 13.43 2.95
C GLY A 144 4.92 14.53 1.94
N LEU A 145 5.19 14.34 0.65
CA LEU A 145 4.66 15.21 -0.42
C LEU A 145 3.22 14.82 -0.77
N SER A 146 2.42 15.77 -1.27
CA SER A 146 1.01 15.49 -1.55
C SER A 146 0.48 16.10 -2.84
N MET A 147 -0.49 15.39 -3.43
CA MET A 147 -1.34 15.84 -4.53
C MET A 147 -2.75 16.25 -4.05
N ALA A 148 -3.04 16.12 -2.75
CA ALA A 148 -4.16 16.82 -2.15
C ALA A 148 -3.74 18.28 -1.94
N VAL A 149 -4.45 19.20 -2.59
CA VAL A 149 -4.07 20.62 -2.64
C VAL A 149 -4.65 21.41 -1.46
N HIS A 150 -5.83 21.00 -0.99
CA HIS A 150 -6.63 21.74 -0.02
C HIS A 150 -7.21 20.81 1.06
N GLU A 151 -6.41 20.41 2.04
CA GLU A 151 -6.92 19.74 3.24
C GLU A 151 -7.76 20.71 4.09
N PRO A 152 -8.90 20.27 4.69
CA PRO A 152 -9.32 18.89 4.92
C PRO A 152 -10.30 18.31 3.86
N SER A 153 -10.34 18.84 2.64
CA SER A 153 -11.37 18.51 1.63
C SER A 153 -11.25 17.12 0.94
N ILE A 154 -10.76 16.11 1.65
CA ILE A 154 -10.55 14.72 1.14
C ILE A 154 -11.38 13.67 1.92
N GLY A 155 -11.95 14.03 3.07
CA GLY A 155 -12.65 13.11 3.97
C GLY A 155 -11.74 12.50 5.04
N LYS A 156 -12.31 12.21 6.22
CA LYS A 156 -11.57 11.80 7.42
C LYS A 156 -10.99 10.40 7.29
N GLY A 157 -11.66 9.49 6.58
CA GLY A 157 -11.15 8.14 6.29
C GLY A 157 -9.86 8.17 5.46
N LEU A 158 -9.84 8.97 4.39
CA LEU A 158 -8.65 9.14 3.55
C LEU A 158 -7.54 9.94 4.26
N LEU A 159 -7.88 10.96 5.06
CA LEU A 159 -6.90 11.65 5.91
C LEU A 159 -6.20 10.68 6.86
N PHE A 160 -6.97 9.83 7.56
CA PHE A 160 -6.41 8.81 8.41
C PHE A 160 -5.52 7.84 7.62
N TYR A 161 -5.99 7.37 6.46
CA TYR A 161 -5.21 6.45 5.63
C TYR A 161 -3.87 7.05 5.20
N ARG A 162 -3.79 8.33 4.86
CA ARG A 162 -2.52 9.02 4.54
C ARG A 162 -1.52 8.97 5.69
N SER A 163 -1.96 9.25 6.92
CA SER A 163 -1.09 9.14 8.10
C SER A 163 -0.75 7.69 8.41
N PHE A 164 -1.69 6.77 8.18
CA PHE A 164 -1.50 5.35 8.43
C PHE A 164 -0.51 4.71 7.45
N THR A 165 -0.49 5.09 6.17
CA THR A 165 0.50 4.59 5.21
C THR A 165 1.92 5.06 5.55
N GLN A 166 2.08 6.28 6.09
CA GLN A 166 3.36 6.75 6.62
C GLN A 166 3.81 5.93 7.83
N LEU A 167 2.90 5.60 8.74
CA LEU A 167 3.20 4.71 9.87
C LEU A 167 3.64 3.31 9.40
N LEU A 168 2.90 2.72 8.45
CA LEU A 168 3.25 1.41 7.87
C LEU A 168 4.59 1.45 7.13
N GLY A 169 4.85 2.51 6.37
CA GLY A 169 6.12 2.74 5.68
C GLY A 169 7.30 2.81 6.64
N GLY A 170 7.19 3.65 7.68
CA GLY A 170 8.21 3.80 8.71
C GLY A 170 8.46 2.51 9.49
N ALA A 171 7.39 1.79 9.88
CA ALA A 171 7.50 0.49 10.53
C ALA A 171 8.21 -0.55 9.64
N GLY A 172 7.88 -0.58 8.34
CA GLY A 172 8.53 -1.48 7.38
C GLY A 172 10.02 -1.19 7.20
N PHE A 173 10.42 0.08 7.15
CA PHE A 173 11.84 0.46 7.10
C PHE A 173 12.59 0.02 8.37
N ILE A 174 12.03 0.26 9.57
CA ILE A 174 12.64 -0.14 10.83
C ILE A 174 12.86 -1.65 10.88
N VAL A 175 11.85 -2.45 10.53
CA VAL A 175 11.96 -3.91 10.51
C VAL A 175 13.04 -4.37 9.54
N LEU A 176 13.13 -3.76 8.35
CA LEU A 176 14.19 -4.05 7.40
C LEU A 176 15.57 -3.74 7.96
N THR A 177 15.76 -2.57 8.56
CA THR A 177 17.04 -2.17 9.16
C THR A 177 17.45 -3.11 10.30
N LEU A 178 16.52 -3.48 11.18
CA LEU A 178 16.77 -4.42 12.26
C LEU A 178 17.11 -5.83 11.75
N ALA A 179 16.43 -6.30 10.69
CA ALA A 179 16.73 -7.58 10.07
C ALA A 179 18.14 -7.60 9.44
N LEU A 180 18.57 -6.49 8.84
CA LEU A 180 19.92 -6.35 8.28
C LEU A 180 21.00 -6.31 9.37
N LEU A 181 20.77 -5.55 10.45
CA LEU A 181 21.68 -5.49 11.60
C LEU A 181 21.79 -6.85 12.32
N GLY A 182 20.67 -7.56 12.47
CA GLY A 182 20.64 -8.88 13.11
C GLY A 182 21.42 -9.95 12.34
N HIS A 183 21.61 -9.79 11.03
CA HIS A 183 22.35 -10.77 10.22
C HIS A 183 23.89 -10.60 10.29
N SER A 184 24.40 -9.50 10.87
CA SER A 184 25.85 -9.25 10.95
C SER A 184 26.52 -9.76 12.24
N SER A 185 25.81 -10.47 13.12
CA SER A 185 26.36 -10.96 14.39
C SER A 185 26.16 -12.47 14.52
N GLY A 186 27.05 -13.24 13.88
CA GLY A 186 27.02 -14.69 13.98
C GLY A 186 27.97 -15.41 13.03
N LYS A 187 29.29 -15.14 13.19
CA LYS A 187 30.41 -16.07 12.92
C LYS A 187 31.76 -15.36 13.13
N VAL A 188 32.21 -15.34 14.38
CA VAL A 188 33.64 -15.37 14.70
C VAL A 188 33.83 -16.45 15.76
N ALA A 189 34.18 -17.65 15.29
CA ALA A 189 34.91 -18.75 15.94
C ALA A 189 34.65 -20.03 15.13
#